data_AF-A0A5B7ZPU3-F1
#
_entry.id   AF-A0A5B7ZPU3-F1
#
_cell.length_a   1.000
_cell.length_b   1.000
_cell.length_c   1.000
_cell.angle_alpha   90.00
_cell.angle_beta   90.00
_cell.angle_gamma   90.00
#
_symmetry.space_group_name_H-M   'P 1'
#
loop_
_entity.id
_entity.type
_entity.pdbx_description
1 polymer ?
#
loop_
_entity_poly.entity_id
_entity_poly.type
_entity_poly.pdbx_seq_one_letter_code
_entity_poly.pdbx_strand_id
1 'polypeptide(L)'
;MGTRTLHRDGAIALAGLLVIHVLLAWALLRAMRLIPSDGDEEALQVVFLPPRALAVAPEPSPRPRKEAWQRAIPAPDKESPPADAATVDAAQAPVPLQARLLEQSAAAAARVAPIEIPAHDALADRQARLPGRAGGRFRMHERLSPAQAVAMVGKLFGGMDPDEIRAQICTRNRHNLVTAAGRGDSPELQAELEIQRRYCEP
;
A
#
# COMPACT_ATOMS: atom_id res chain seq x y z
N MET A 1 31.91 35.28 37.00
CA MET A 1 30.48 35.57 36.81
C MET A 1 30.03 34.98 35.47
N GLY A 2 29.47 33.77 35.42
CA GLY A 2 29.14 33.12 34.13
C GLY A 2 28.19 31.92 34.18
N THR A 3 27.83 31.44 35.38
CA THR A 3 26.98 30.25 35.55
C THR A 3 25.49 30.54 35.55
N ARG A 4 25.09 31.81 35.71
CA ARG A 4 23.67 32.22 35.79
C ARG A 4 22.96 32.27 34.45
N THR A 5 23.69 32.45 33.34
CA THR A 5 23.11 32.51 31.99
C THR A 5 22.81 31.10 31.47
N LEU A 6 23.72 30.15 31.64
CA LEU A 6 23.51 28.75 31.23
C LEU A 6 22.28 28.09 31.90
N HIS A 7 22.07 28.37 33.19
CA HIS A 7 20.88 27.87 33.90
C HIS A 7 19.58 28.54 33.46
N ARG A 8 19.64 29.82 33.05
CA ARG A 8 18.46 30.52 32.50
C ARG A 8 18.07 29.96 31.15
N ASP A 9 19.05 29.72 30.27
CA ASP A 9 18.78 29.20 28.93
C ASP A 9 18.23 27.77 29.00
N GLY A 10 18.77 26.94 29.90
CA GLY A 10 18.22 25.61 30.19
C GLY A 10 16.81 25.65 30.78
N ALA A 11 16.51 26.59 31.68
CA ALA A 11 15.17 26.76 32.25
C ALA A 11 14.14 27.21 31.19
N ILE A 12 14.54 28.11 30.28
CA ILE A 12 13.68 28.57 29.17
C ILE A 12 13.43 27.44 28.19
N ALA A 13 14.45 26.66 27.84
CA ALA A 13 14.30 25.50 26.95
C ALA A 13 13.36 24.45 27.55
N LEU A 14 13.49 24.17 28.85
CA LEU A 14 12.63 23.21 29.56
C LEU A 14 11.18 23.72 29.66
N ALA A 15 10.99 25.01 29.94
CA ALA A 15 9.66 25.64 29.94
C ALA A 15 9.00 25.57 28.56
N GLY A 16 9.75 25.87 27.49
CA GLY A 16 9.27 25.76 26.11
C GLY A 16 8.85 24.34 25.76
N LEU A 17 9.66 23.33 26.14
CA LEU A 17 9.34 21.93 25.92
C LEU A 17 8.05 21.53 26.62
N LEU A 18 7.86 21.92 27.89
CA LEU A 18 6.64 21.63 28.65
C LEU A 18 5.41 22.29 28.00
N VAL A 19 5.53 23.55 27.58
CA VAL A 19 4.43 24.27 26.91
C VAL A 19 4.03 23.56 25.61
N ILE A 20 5.01 23.13 24.80
CA ILE A 20 4.74 22.39 23.56
C ILE A 20 4.00 21.08 23.86
N HIS A 21 4.43 20.31 24.86
CA HIS A 21 3.77 19.05 25.21
C HIS A 21 2.36 19.26 25.73
N VAL A 22 2.13 20.30 26.53
CA VAL A 22 0.79 20.66 27.03
C VAL A 22 -0.13 21.08 25.89
N LEU A 23 0.35 21.91 24.95
CA LEU A 23 -0.41 22.34 23.78
C LEU A 23 -0.73 21.16 22.85
N LEU A 24 0.24 20.26 22.64
CA LEU A 24 0.05 19.07 21.82
C LEU A 24 -0.98 18.13 22.46
N ALA A 25 -0.84 17.82 23.76
CA ALA A 25 -1.79 17.01 24.50
C ALA A 25 -3.20 17.63 24.48
N TRP A 26 -3.30 18.95 24.69
CA TRP A 26 -4.57 19.67 24.62
C TRP A 26 -5.21 19.63 23.22
N ALA A 27 -4.42 19.81 22.17
CA ALA A 27 -4.90 19.71 20.79
C ALA A 27 -5.39 18.28 20.45
N LEU A 28 -4.67 17.25 20.89
CA LEU A 28 -5.06 15.85 20.76
C LEU A 28 -6.36 15.55 21.51
N LEU A 29 -6.49 16.02 22.76
CA LEU A 29 -7.72 15.92 23.55
C LEU A 29 -8.90 16.62 22.87
N ARG A 30 -8.67 17.80 22.27
CA ARG A 30 -9.70 18.53 21.54
C ARG A 30 -10.09 17.81 20.25
N ALA A 31 -9.12 17.30 19.49
CA ALA A 31 -9.36 16.52 18.28
C ALA A 31 -10.17 15.24 18.57
N MET A 32 -9.88 14.56 19.68
CA MET A 32 -10.67 13.40 20.12
C MET A 32 -12.08 13.76 20.60
N ARG A 33 -12.30 15.00 21.04
CA ARG A 33 -13.62 15.52 21.45
C ARG A 33 -14.41 16.17 20.31
N LEU A 34 -13.80 16.31 19.13
CA LEU A 34 -14.39 16.90 17.93
C LEU A 34 -15.08 15.84 17.05
N ILE A 35 -15.54 14.72 17.60
CA ILE A 35 -16.68 14.02 17.02
C ILE A 35 -17.89 14.91 17.35
N PRO A 36 -18.43 15.68 16.41
CA PRO A 36 -19.73 16.29 16.63
C PRO A 36 -20.68 15.10 16.66
N SER A 37 -21.19 14.78 17.85
CA SER A 37 -22.51 14.17 17.90
C SER A 37 -23.43 15.30 17.45
N ASP A 38 -23.59 15.45 16.12
CA ASP A 38 -24.68 16.23 15.57
C ASP A 38 -25.92 15.68 16.28
N GLY A 39 -26.57 16.56 17.01
CA GLY A 39 -27.82 16.25 17.66
C GLY A 39 -28.83 15.97 16.58
N ASP A 40 -29.01 14.69 16.29
CA ASP A 40 -30.34 14.15 16.20
C ASP A 40 -30.49 13.20 17.38
N GLU A 41 -31.59 13.39 18.11
CA GLU A 41 -32.09 12.47 19.11
C GLU A 41 -32.46 11.14 18.43
N GLU A 42 -31.47 10.39 17.94
CA GLU A 42 -31.66 9.00 17.54
C GLU A 42 -31.61 8.17 18.82
N ALA A 43 -32.79 8.11 19.46
CA ALA A 43 -33.12 7.10 20.44
C ALA A 43 -32.52 5.77 19.99
N LEU A 44 -31.69 5.17 20.86
CA LEU A 44 -31.06 3.87 20.68
C LEU A 44 -32.05 2.88 20.03
N GLN A 45 -31.96 2.68 18.71
CA GLN A 45 -32.82 1.74 18.01
C GLN A 45 -32.33 0.33 18.29
N VAL A 46 -32.91 -0.29 19.31
CA VAL A 46 -32.70 -1.70 19.63
C VAL A 46 -33.54 -2.53 18.65
N VAL A 47 -32.91 -2.99 17.56
CA VAL A 47 -33.53 -3.95 16.64
C VAL A 47 -33.35 -5.36 17.22
N PHE A 48 -34.43 -5.92 17.79
CA PHE A 48 -34.47 -7.31 18.20
C PHE A 48 -34.63 -8.21 16.96
N LEU A 49 -33.58 -8.95 16.59
CA LEU A 49 -33.69 -10.00 15.59
C LEU A 49 -34.43 -11.20 16.21
N PRO A 50 -35.47 -11.74 15.54
CA PRO A 50 -36.11 -12.96 16.01
C PRO A 50 -35.10 -14.11 16.01
N PRO A 51 -35.14 -15.01 17.01
CA PRO A 51 -34.25 -16.15 17.01
C PRO A 51 -34.54 -17.00 15.77
N ARG A 52 -33.57 -17.06 14.85
CA ARG A 52 -33.58 -18.06 13.80
C ARG A 52 -33.65 -19.41 14.49
N ALA A 53 -34.73 -20.16 14.24
CA ALA A 53 -34.80 -21.57 14.60
C ALA A 53 -33.52 -22.22 14.10
N LEU A 54 -32.73 -22.76 15.03
CA LEU A 54 -31.49 -23.45 14.75
C LEU A 54 -31.81 -24.58 13.76
N ALA A 55 -31.43 -24.39 12.50
CA ALA A 55 -31.28 -25.52 11.60
C ALA A 55 -30.25 -26.43 12.24
N VAL A 56 -30.68 -27.64 12.57
CA VAL A 56 -29.84 -28.72 13.12
C VAL A 56 -28.53 -28.76 12.31
N ALA A 57 -27.41 -28.63 13.01
CA ALA A 57 -26.11 -28.69 12.38
C ALA A 57 -25.93 -30.07 11.72
N PRO A 58 -25.62 -30.16 10.42
CA PRO A 58 -25.23 -31.43 9.83
C PRO A 58 -23.91 -31.89 10.46
N GLU A 59 -23.83 -33.18 10.81
CA GLU A 59 -22.64 -33.80 11.38
C GLU A 59 -21.39 -33.49 10.54
N PRO A 60 -20.21 -33.31 11.18
CA PRO A 60 -18.99 -33.04 10.46
C PRO A 60 -18.56 -34.26 9.63
N SER A 61 -18.70 -34.14 8.31
CA SER A 61 -18.11 -35.05 7.33
C SER A 61 -16.58 -35.14 7.52
N PRO A 62 -15.96 -36.33 7.47
CA PRO A 62 -14.52 -36.48 7.63
C PRO A 62 -13.78 -35.74 6.51
N ARG A 63 -12.83 -34.89 6.90
CA ARG A 63 -12.05 -34.06 5.97
C ARG A 63 -11.20 -34.96 5.06
N PRO A 64 -11.22 -34.79 3.72
CA PRO A 64 -10.27 -35.47 2.86
C PRO A 64 -8.85 -34.95 3.13
N ARG A 65 -7.90 -35.90 3.17
CA ARG A 65 -6.46 -35.67 3.37
C ARG A 65 -5.96 -34.71 2.28
N LYS A 66 -5.24 -33.65 2.67
CA LYS A 66 -4.60 -32.74 1.71
C LYS A 66 -3.51 -33.49 0.95
N GLU A 67 -3.80 -33.93 -0.27
CA GLU A 67 -2.76 -34.30 -1.22
C GLU A 67 -2.03 -33.04 -1.68
N ALA A 68 -0.70 -33.12 -1.69
CA ALA A 68 0.17 -32.04 -2.08
C ALA A 68 -0.06 -31.73 -3.57
N TRP A 69 -0.50 -30.51 -3.87
CA TRP A 69 -0.62 -30.02 -5.24
C TRP A 69 0.78 -29.86 -5.84
N GLN A 70 1.27 -30.89 -6.52
CA GLN A 70 2.38 -30.75 -7.45
C GLN A 70 1.84 -30.05 -8.70
N ARG A 71 2.28 -28.81 -8.90
CA ARG A 71 1.94 -28.01 -10.08
C ARG A 71 2.62 -28.64 -11.30
N ALA A 72 1.87 -29.44 -12.06
CA ALA A 72 2.31 -29.88 -13.38
C ALA A 72 2.27 -28.67 -14.34
N ILE A 73 3.40 -28.39 -14.98
CA ILE A 73 3.52 -27.38 -16.03
C ILE A 73 2.89 -27.97 -17.29
N PRO A 74 1.90 -27.33 -17.94
CA PRO A 74 1.37 -27.84 -19.20
C PRO A 74 2.43 -27.73 -20.29
N ALA A 75 2.69 -28.84 -20.99
CA ALA A 75 3.43 -28.83 -22.25
C ALA A 75 2.50 -28.29 -23.37
N PRO A 76 3.04 -27.68 -24.44
CA PRO A 76 2.24 -27.08 -25.50
C PRO A 76 1.48 -28.14 -26.32
N ASP A 77 0.20 -27.89 -26.55
CA ASP A 77 -0.73 -28.78 -27.25
C ASP A 77 -0.35 -29.02 -28.72
N LYS A 78 -0.41 -30.29 -29.13
CA LYS A 78 -0.45 -30.71 -30.53
C LYS A 78 -1.90 -30.80 -31.00
N GLU A 79 -2.19 -30.13 -32.11
CA GLU A 79 -3.41 -30.21 -32.91
C GLU A 79 -3.92 -31.66 -33.08
N SER A 80 -5.23 -31.88 -32.89
CA SER A 80 -5.91 -33.12 -33.26
C SER A 80 -7.14 -32.82 -34.14
N PRO A 81 -7.39 -33.62 -35.20
CA PRO A 81 -8.38 -33.32 -36.24
C PRO A 81 -9.83 -33.68 -35.84
N PRO A 82 -10.85 -33.21 -36.58
CA PRO A 82 -12.24 -33.37 -36.18
C PRO A 82 -12.74 -34.80 -36.41
N ALA A 83 -13.52 -35.33 -35.45
CA ALA A 83 -14.26 -36.56 -35.59
C ALA A 83 -15.72 -36.26 -35.95
N ASP A 84 -16.20 -36.94 -37.00
CA ASP A 84 -17.55 -36.85 -37.54
C ASP A 84 -18.64 -37.27 -36.55
N ALA A 85 -19.82 -36.65 -36.74
CA ALA A 85 -21.00 -36.83 -35.93
C ALA A 85 -21.65 -38.22 -36.12
N ALA A 86 -21.79 -38.96 -35.03
CA ALA A 86 -22.75 -40.05 -34.92
C ALA A 86 -24.00 -39.53 -34.20
N THR A 87 -25.10 -39.41 -34.93
CA THR A 87 -26.45 -39.21 -34.39
C THR A 87 -26.85 -40.44 -33.58
N VAL A 88 -27.06 -40.24 -32.27
CA VAL A 88 -27.76 -41.19 -31.41
C VAL A 88 -29.00 -40.47 -30.87
N ASP A 89 -30.14 -40.97 -31.31
CA ASP A 89 -31.46 -40.68 -30.77
C ASP A 89 -31.46 -41.04 -29.28
N ALA A 90 -31.61 -40.03 -28.42
CA ALA A 90 -31.58 -40.18 -26.97
C ALA A 90 -32.82 -39.51 -26.39
N ALA A 91 -33.69 -40.37 -25.86
CA ALA A 91 -34.75 -40.09 -24.92
C ALA A 91 -34.43 -38.89 -24.01
N GLN A 92 -35.42 -38.02 -23.81
CA GLN A 92 -35.36 -36.80 -23.00
C GLN A 92 -34.74 -37.04 -21.63
N ALA A 93 -33.42 -36.85 -21.56
CA ALA A 93 -32.70 -36.65 -20.32
C ALA A 93 -33.05 -35.26 -19.77
N PRO A 94 -33.06 -35.07 -18.44
CA PRO A 94 -33.27 -33.75 -17.86
C PRO A 94 -32.15 -32.82 -18.34
N VAL A 95 -32.53 -31.89 -19.22
CA VAL A 95 -31.61 -30.91 -19.80
C VAL A 95 -30.96 -30.14 -18.65
N PRO A 96 -29.62 -30.15 -18.53
CA PRO A 96 -28.95 -29.41 -17.48
C PRO A 96 -29.33 -27.94 -17.62
N LEU A 97 -29.56 -27.26 -16.48
CA LEU A 97 -30.04 -25.87 -16.45
C LEU A 97 -29.21 -24.93 -17.34
N GLN A 98 -27.92 -25.23 -17.53
CA GLN A 98 -27.02 -24.48 -18.39
C GLN A 98 -27.36 -24.59 -19.89
N ALA A 99 -27.75 -25.79 -20.37
CA ALA A 99 -28.18 -25.97 -21.75
C ALA A 99 -29.50 -25.24 -22.04
N ARG A 100 -30.41 -25.21 -21.05
CA ARG A 100 -31.66 -24.44 -21.16
C ARG A 100 -31.43 -22.93 -21.19
N LEU A 101 -30.44 -22.46 -20.43
CA LEU A 101 -30.05 -21.03 -20.42
C LEU A 101 -29.44 -20.61 -21.78
N LEU A 102 -28.65 -21.48 -22.40
CA LEU A 102 -28.06 -21.25 -23.73
C LEU A 102 -29.12 -21.24 -24.84
N GLU A 103 -30.10 -22.13 -24.80
CA GLU A 103 -31.22 -22.09 -25.76
C GLU A 103 -32.07 -20.82 -25.59
N GLN A 104 -32.32 -20.41 -24.35
CA GLN A 104 -33.08 -19.18 -24.09
C GLN A 104 -32.32 -17.93 -24.52
N SER A 105 -31.00 -17.85 -24.30
CA SER A 105 -30.20 -16.72 -24.74
C SER A 105 -30.08 -16.66 -26.27
N ALA A 106 -29.94 -17.82 -26.94
CA ALA A 106 -29.95 -17.90 -28.40
C ALA A 106 -31.30 -17.49 -29.00
N ALA A 107 -32.41 -17.94 -28.41
CA ALA A 107 -33.76 -17.55 -28.83
C ALA A 107 -34.05 -16.05 -28.57
N ALA A 108 -33.51 -15.49 -27.49
CA ALA A 108 -33.61 -14.06 -27.20
C ALA A 108 -32.77 -13.23 -28.19
N ALA A 109 -31.55 -13.66 -28.50
CA ALA A 109 -30.68 -13.02 -29.48
C ALA A 109 -31.30 -13.03 -30.89
N ALA A 110 -31.94 -14.13 -31.30
CA ALA A 110 -32.62 -14.24 -32.58
C ALA A 110 -33.83 -13.31 -32.75
N ARG A 111 -34.40 -12.80 -31.64
CA ARG A 111 -35.54 -11.85 -31.67
C ARG A 111 -35.09 -10.39 -31.74
N VAL A 112 -33.81 -10.11 -31.50
CA VAL A 112 -33.25 -8.77 -31.63
C VAL A 112 -32.77 -8.63 -33.07
N ALA A 113 -33.33 -7.69 -33.82
CA ALA A 113 -32.84 -7.36 -35.15
C ALA A 113 -31.34 -7.06 -35.08
N PRO A 114 -30.51 -7.50 -36.04
CA PRO A 114 -29.09 -7.22 -36.03
C PRO A 114 -28.90 -5.72 -35.89
N ILE A 115 -28.20 -5.31 -34.82
CA ILE A 115 -27.84 -3.92 -34.61
C ILE A 115 -26.82 -3.60 -35.71
N GLU A 116 -27.25 -2.85 -36.72
CA GLU A 116 -26.35 -2.29 -37.72
C GLU A 116 -25.44 -1.30 -37.00
N ILE A 117 -24.22 -1.74 -36.67
CA ILE A 117 -23.18 -0.84 -36.17
C ILE A 117 -22.70 -0.05 -37.40
N PRO A 118 -22.93 1.27 -37.46
CA PRO A 118 -22.43 2.06 -38.57
C PRO A 118 -20.91 1.90 -38.64
N ALA A 119 -20.39 1.60 -39.84
CA ALA A 119 -18.95 1.43 -40.08
C ALA A 119 -18.14 2.70 -39.73
N HIS A 120 -18.82 3.83 -39.59
CA HIS A 120 -18.24 5.08 -39.15
C HIS A 120 -18.51 5.28 -37.65
N ASP A 121 -17.44 5.16 -36.86
CA ASP A 121 -17.45 5.46 -35.44
C ASP A 121 -17.62 6.97 -35.24
N ALA A 122 -18.86 7.39 -34.95
CA ALA A 122 -19.19 8.79 -34.67
C ALA A 122 -18.48 9.36 -33.42
N LEU A 123 -17.81 8.51 -32.63
CA LEU A 123 -16.98 8.92 -31.49
C LEU A 123 -15.50 9.09 -31.86
N ALA A 124 -15.05 8.55 -33.01
CA ALA A 124 -13.67 8.69 -33.46
C ALA A 124 -13.30 10.15 -33.78
N ASP A 125 -14.25 10.93 -34.32
CA ASP A 125 -14.07 12.36 -34.59
C ASP A 125 -14.31 13.25 -33.35
N ARG A 126 -14.74 12.66 -32.25
CA ARG A 126 -15.04 13.39 -31.00
C ARG A 126 -13.81 13.40 -30.11
N GLN A 127 -12.99 14.45 -30.22
CA GLN A 127 -11.95 14.70 -29.22
C GLN A 127 -12.62 14.86 -27.85
N ALA A 128 -12.40 13.89 -26.96
CA ALA A 128 -12.86 13.96 -25.58
C ALA A 128 -12.23 15.20 -24.91
N ARG A 129 -13.06 16.23 -24.66
CA ARG A 129 -12.68 17.37 -23.82
C ARG A 129 -12.59 16.90 -22.37
N LEU A 130 -11.43 16.36 -22.02
CA LEU A 130 -11.09 16.04 -20.64
C LEU A 130 -11.02 17.37 -19.84
N PRO A 131 -11.61 17.44 -18.63
CA PRO A 131 -11.42 18.59 -17.75
C PRO A 131 -9.96 18.64 -17.30
N GLY A 132 -9.18 19.48 -17.97
CA GLY A 132 -7.74 19.62 -17.77
C GLY A 132 -7.11 20.18 -19.03
N ARG A 133 -6.16 21.11 -18.88
CA ARG A 133 -5.48 21.77 -20.00
C ARG A 133 -4.76 20.72 -20.86
N ALA A 134 -5.33 20.37 -22.01
CA ALA A 134 -4.69 19.54 -23.02
C ALA A 134 -3.37 20.23 -23.43
N GLY A 135 -2.24 19.67 -23.01
CA GLY A 135 -0.92 20.28 -23.20
C GLY A 135 -0.09 20.39 -21.91
N GLY A 136 -0.66 20.10 -20.75
CA GLY A 136 0.13 19.89 -19.53
C GLY A 136 0.84 18.54 -19.57
N ARG A 137 2.17 18.54 -19.60
CA ARG A 137 2.99 17.35 -19.28
C ARG A 137 2.63 16.90 -17.86
N PHE A 138 1.81 15.85 -17.74
CA PHE A 138 1.55 15.19 -16.47
C PHE A 138 2.87 14.59 -15.98
N ARG A 139 3.56 15.29 -15.08
CA ARG A 139 4.67 14.67 -14.35
C ARG A 139 4.07 13.66 -13.40
N MET A 140 4.18 12.38 -13.77
CA MET A 140 3.90 11.28 -12.86
C MET A 140 4.78 11.48 -11.62
N HIS A 141 4.15 11.59 -10.46
CA HIS A 141 4.88 11.81 -9.22
C HIS A 141 5.76 10.57 -8.98
N GLU A 142 7.04 10.77 -8.72
CA GLU A 142 7.93 9.67 -8.36
C GLU A 142 7.41 9.01 -7.09
N ARG A 143 7.34 7.69 -7.10
CA ARG A 143 6.85 6.92 -5.96
C ARG A 143 7.81 7.15 -4.80
N LEU A 144 7.33 7.78 -3.73
CA LEU A 144 8.06 7.87 -2.48
C LEU A 144 8.37 6.46 -1.97
N SER A 145 9.66 6.15 -1.84
CA SER A 145 10.08 4.89 -1.24
C SER A 145 9.85 4.95 0.28
N PRO A 146 9.63 3.81 0.95
CA PRO A 146 9.47 3.77 2.41
C PRO A 146 10.68 4.36 3.15
N ALA A 147 11.90 4.19 2.61
CA ALA A 147 13.10 4.81 3.16
C ALA A 147 13.04 6.34 3.09
N GLN A 148 12.50 6.89 2.01
CA GLN A 148 12.36 8.33 1.82
C GLN A 148 11.29 8.94 2.72
N ALA A 149 10.20 8.22 2.99
CA ALA A 149 9.20 8.61 3.97
C ALA A 149 9.77 8.65 5.40
N VAL A 150 10.54 7.62 5.79
CA VAL A 150 11.20 7.57 7.10
C VAL A 150 12.25 8.69 7.23
N ALA A 151 13.04 8.96 6.18
CA ALA A 151 13.99 10.07 6.17
C ALA A 151 13.28 11.42 6.32
N MET A 152 12.16 11.62 5.62
CA MET A 152 11.36 12.85 5.69
C MET A 152 10.77 13.07 7.09
N VAL A 153 10.25 12.01 7.72
CA VAL A 153 9.79 12.06 9.11
C VAL A 153 10.97 12.31 10.06
N GLY A 154 12.10 11.63 9.85
CA GLY A 154 13.33 11.83 10.62
C GLY A 154 13.77 13.29 10.64
N LYS A 155 13.73 13.98 9.49
CA LYS A 155 14.06 15.42 9.39
C LYS A 155 13.17 16.31 10.25
N LEU A 156 11.88 16.00 10.37
CA LEU A 156 10.94 16.76 11.21
C LEU A 156 11.30 16.68 12.70
N PHE A 157 12.01 15.62 13.12
CA PHE A 157 12.50 15.44 14.49
C PHE A 157 14.00 15.79 14.65
N GLY A 158 14.59 16.49 13.68
CA GLY A 158 16.00 16.92 13.72
C GLY A 158 17.00 15.90 13.18
N GLY A 159 16.54 14.85 12.48
CA GLY A 159 17.40 13.93 11.75
C GLY A 159 18.08 14.63 10.57
N MET A 160 19.40 14.45 10.45
CA MET A 160 20.18 14.96 9.31
C MET A 160 20.02 14.06 8.09
N ASP A 161 20.28 14.63 6.91
CA ASP A 161 20.34 13.87 5.67
C ASP A 161 21.47 12.82 5.73
N PRO A 162 21.32 11.64 5.10
CA PRO A 162 22.37 10.63 5.07
C PRO A 162 23.71 11.17 4.54
N ASP A 163 23.65 12.04 3.53
CA ASP A 163 24.84 12.68 2.95
C ASP A 163 25.48 13.69 3.92
N GLU A 164 24.66 14.39 4.70
CA GLU A 164 25.13 15.35 5.71
C GLU A 164 25.75 14.62 6.91
N ILE A 165 25.15 13.51 7.33
CA ILE A 165 25.71 12.59 8.33
C ILE A 165 27.07 12.08 7.87
N ARG A 166 27.18 11.61 6.61
CA ARG A 166 28.43 11.13 6.03
C ARG A 166 29.49 12.25 6.00
N ALA A 167 29.13 13.44 5.53
CA ALA A 167 30.04 14.58 5.48
C ALA A 167 30.56 14.98 6.88
N GLN A 168 29.68 14.96 7.89
CA GLN A 168 30.04 15.26 9.27
C GLN A 168 30.98 14.19 9.86
N ILE A 169 30.69 12.91 9.64
CA ILE A 169 31.54 11.78 10.07
C ILE A 169 32.94 11.93 9.47
N CYS A 170 33.04 12.19 8.16
CA CYS A 170 34.32 12.30 7.48
C CYS A 170 35.11 13.54 7.89
N THR A 171 34.44 14.66 8.13
CA THR A 171 35.09 15.87 8.64
C THR A 171 35.67 15.63 10.04
N ARG A 172 34.89 15.00 10.93
CA ARG A 172 35.34 14.65 12.29
C ARG A 172 36.48 13.64 12.27
N ASN A 173 36.35 12.58 11.48
CA ASN A 173 37.38 11.55 11.35
C ASN A 173 38.70 12.14 10.85
N ARG A 174 38.68 13.05 9.86
CA ARG A 174 39.89 13.73 9.40
C ARG A 174 40.59 14.52 10.51
N HIS A 175 39.84 15.21 11.36
CA HIS A 175 40.42 15.91 12.53
C HIS A 175 41.01 14.93 13.56
N ASN A 176 40.31 13.83 13.81
CA ASN A 176 40.77 12.79 14.73
C ASN A 176 42.03 12.09 14.21
N LEU A 177 42.11 11.80 12.91
CA LEU A 177 43.28 11.20 12.27
C LEU A 177 44.53 12.07 12.42
N VAL A 178 44.42 13.39 12.21
CA VAL A 178 45.56 14.31 12.42
C VAL A 178 46.03 14.27 13.88
N THR A 179 45.08 14.24 14.81
CA THR A 179 45.38 14.20 16.25
C THR A 179 46.00 12.87 16.67
N ALA A 180 45.48 11.76 16.16
CA ALA A 180 45.95 10.41 16.45
C ALA A 180 47.31 10.11 15.80
N ALA A 181 47.54 10.61 14.58
CA ALA A 181 48.81 10.45 13.87
C ALA A 181 49.97 11.12 14.60
N GLY A 182 49.71 12.24 15.29
CA GLY A 182 50.72 12.90 16.14
C GLY A 182 51.19 12.07 17.34
N ARG A 183 50.45 11.02 17.72
CA ARG A 183 50.81 10.08 18.80
C ARG A 183 51.50 8.81 18.29
N GLY A 184 51.71 8.69 16.98
CA GLY A 184 52.28 7.50 16.35
C GLY A 184 51.27 6.35 16.20
N ASP A 185 51.79 5.13 16.03
CA ASP A 185 50.98 3.91 15.86
C ASP A 185 50.24 3.52 17.15
N SER A 186 49.13 4.20 17.36
CA SER A 186 48.21 3.99 18.46
C SER A 186 46.99 3.17 18.00
N PRO A 187 46.33 2.42 18.91
CA PRO A 187 45.07 1.74 18.59
C PRO A 187 43.97 2.74 18.19
N GLU A 188 44.04 3.97 18.68
CA GLU A 188 43.15 5.07 18.31
C GLU A 188 43.31 5.44 16.83
N LEU A 189 44.55 5.49 16.32
CA LEU A 189 44.82 5.75 14.91
C LEU A 189 44.25 4.63 14.03
N GLN A 190 44.38 3.37 14.43
CA GLN A 190 43.83 2.25 13.66
C GLN A 190 42.30 2.28 13.60
N ALA A 191 41.63 2.62 14.72
CA ALA A 191 40.18 2.76 14.75
C ALA A 191 39.68 3.88 13.83
N GLU A 192 40.37 5.02 13.82
CA GLU A 192 40.01 6.14 12.93
C GLU A 192 40.31 5.82 11.45
N LEU A 193 41.37 5.07 11.15
CA LEU A 193 41.64 4.59 9.78
C LEU A 193 40.57 3.62 9.29
N GLU A 194 40.02 2.79 10.17
CA GLU A 194 38.92 1.89 9.83
C GLU A 194 37.65 2.68 9.48
N ILE A 195 37.34 3.73 10.25
CA ILE A 195 36.21 4.62 9.97
C ILE A 195 36.38 5.31 8.61
N GLN A 196 37.60 5.79 8.29
CA GLN A 196 37.91 6.40 7.00
C GLN A 196 37.62 5.45 5.83
N ARG A 197 38.10 4.20 5.91
CA ARG A 197 37.87 3.17 4.88
C ARG A 197 36.41 2.77 4.74
N ARG A 198 35.67 2.73 5.85
CA ARG A 198 34.29 2.24 5.84
C ARG A 198 33.28 3.27 5.35
N TYR A 199 33.48 4.55 5.67
CA TYR A 199 32.46 5.58 5.46
C TYR A 199 32.89 6.72 4.52
N CYS A 200 34.19 6.99 4.38
CA CYS A 200 34.68 8.15 3.65
C CYS A 200 35.25 7.77 2.28
N GLU A 201 35.99 6.66 2.22
CA GLU A 201 36.54 6.06 1.00
C GLU A 201 36.07 4.60 0.85
N PRO A 202 34.76 4.36 0.65
CA PRO A 202 34.22 3.00 0.46
C PRO A 202 34.67 2.35 -0.84
#